data_AF-A0A258SSQ5-F1
#
_entry.id   AF-A0A258SSQ5-F1
#
_cell.length_a   1.000
_cell.length_b   1.000
_cell.length_c   1.000
_cell.angle_alpha   90.00
_cell.angle_beta   90.00
_cell.angle_gamma   90.00
#
_symmetry.space_group_name_H-M   'P 1'
#
loop_
_entity.id
_entity.type
_entity.pdbx_description
1 polymer ?
#
loop_
_entity_poly.entity_id
_entity_poly.type
_entity_poly.pdbx_seq_one_letter_code
_entity_poly.pdbx_strand_id
1 'polypeptide(L)' 'MTTPLLETSIKSLKRIHQGKVRDIYDIDANTMLLVSTDRLSAFD' A
#
# COMPACT_ATOMS: atom_id res chain seq x y z
N MET A 1 -5.17 22.40 0.33
CA MET A 1 -4.02 21.48 0.23
C MET A 1 -4.48 20.12 0.74
N THR A 2 -4.41 19.08 -0.09
CA THR A 2 -4.69 17.69 0.33
C THR A 2 -3.45 17.09 0.97
N THR A 3 -3.62 16.38 2.08
CA THR A 3 -2.52 15.67 2.75
C THR A 3 -2.15 14.42 1.96
N PRO A 4 -0.86 14.21 1.61
CA PRO A 4 -0.45 13.02 0.86
C PRO A 4 -0.62 11.74 1.69
N LEU A 5 -1.08 10.68 1.04
CA LEU A 5 -1.23 9.35 1.64
C LEU A 5 0.08 8.57 1.50
N LEU A 6 0.92 8.60 2.54
CA LEU A 6 2.23 7.92 2.52
C LEU A 6 2.14 6.45 2.93
N GLU A 7 1.15 6.09 3.74
CA GLU A 7 0.93 4.73 4.22
C GLU A 7 -0.56 4.50 4.39
N THR A 8 -1.01 3.29 4.06
CA THR A 8 -2.39 2.87 4.25
C THR A 8 -2.55 2.02 5.51
N SER A 9 -3.71 2.12 6.16
CA SER A 9 -4.04 1.35 7.37
C SER A 9 -5.46 0.79 7.27
N ILE A 10 -5.59 -0.34 6.57
CA ILE A 10 -6.86 -1.04 6.41
C ILE A 10 -6.92 -2.15 7.47
N LYS A 11 -7.51 -1.85 8.64
CA LYS A 11 -7.54 -2.76 9.80
C LYS A 11 -8.21 -4.12 9.55
N SER A 12 -9.11 -4.19 8.57
CA SER A 12 -9.82 -5.42 8.20
C SER A 12 -9.00 -6.36 7.32
N LEU A 13 -7.88 -5.90 6.75
CA LEU A 13 -7.05 -6.70 5.85
C LEU A 13 -5.64 -6.83 6.42
N LYS A 14 -5.03 -8.00 6.22
CA LYS A 14 -3.64 -8.21 6.60
C LYS A 14 -2.74 -7.56 5.55
N ARG A 15 -1.93 -6.58 5.96
CA ARG A 15 -0.85 -6.07 5.10
C ARG A 15 0.22 -7.14 4.98
N ILE A 16 0.51 -7.57 3.76
CA ILE A 16 1.51 -8.60 3.48
C ILE A 16 2.83 -8.02 2.97
N HIS A 17 2.80 -6.83 2.36
CA HIS A 17 4.01 -6.16 1.90
C HIS A 17 3.84 -4.64 1.86
N GLN A 18 4.94 -3.92 2.08
CA GLN A 18 5.04 -2.48 1.89
C GLN A 18 6.27 -2.21 1.02
N GLY A 19 6.03 -1.87 -0.24
CA GLY A 19 7.06 -1.52 -1.19
C GLY A 19 7.44 -0.03 -1.12
N LYS A 20 8.27 0.41 -2.07
CA LYS A 20 8.68 1.82 -2.18
C LYS A 20 7.49 2.77 -2.35
N VAL A 21 6.50 2.36 -3.16
CA VAL A 21 5.36 3.22 -3.56
C VAL A 21 3.99 2.54 -3.44
N ARG A 22 3.93 1.28 -3.01
CA ARG A 22 2.69 0.50 -2.89
C ARG A 22 2.62 -0.26 -1.58
N ASP A 23 1.43 -0.35 -1.03
CA ASP A 23 1.08 -1.29 0.03
C ASP A 23 0.27 -2.44 -0.58
N ILE A 24 0.52 -3.67 -0.12
CA ILE A 24 -0.18 -4.87 -0.60
C ILE A 24 -0.87 -5.54 0.57
N TYR A 25 -2.15 -5.83 0.38
CA TYR A 25 -3.01 -6.51 1.35
C TYR A 25 -3.52 -7.84 0.79
N ASP A 26 -3.60 -8.82 1.68
CA ASP A 26 -4.24 -10.10 1.43
C ASP A 26 -5.77 -9.94 1.54
N ILE A 27 -6.51 -10.41 0.52
CA ILE A 27 -7.98 -10.52 0.54
C ILE A 27 -8.36 -11.99 0.75
N ASP A 28 -7.85 -12.86 -0.11
CA ASP A 28 -8.05 -14.31 -0.06
C ASP A 28 -6.94 -15.04 -0.84
N ALA A 29 -7.04 -16.38 -0.90
CA ALA A 29 -6.03 -17.24 -1.52
C ALA A 29 -5.68 -16.91 -2.99
N ASN A 30 -6.57 -16.23 -3.72
CA ASN A 30 -6.39 -15.93 -5.14
C ASN A 30 -6.41 -14.42 -5.45
N THR A 31 -6.59 -13.57 -4.43
CA THR A 31 -6.86 -12.14 -4.63
C THR A 31 -6.02 -11.28 -3.70
N MET A 32 -5.39 -10.25 -4.26
CA MET A 32 -4.64 -9.24 -3.51
C MET A 32 -5.16 -7.84 -3.82
N LEU A 33 -5.14 -6.97 -2.82
CA LEU A 33 -5.33 -5.54 -2.99
C LEU A 33 -3.98 -4.84 -3.05
N LEU A 34 -3.73 -4.12 -4.14
CA LEU A 34 -2.57 -3.25 -4.30
C LEU A 34 -3.03 -1.81 -4.17
N VAL A 35 -2.48 -1.07 -3.20
CA VAL A 35 -2.76 0.34 -2.99
C VAL A 35 -1.54 1.17 -3.39
N SER A 36 -1.68 1.99 -4.42
CA SER A 36 -0.65 2.98 -4.79
C SER A 36 -0.74 4.16 -3.85
N THR A 37 0.34 4.42 -3.12
CA THR A 37 0.47 5.57 -2.21
C THR A 37 1.02 6.78 -2.96
N ASP A 38 0.99 7.95 -2.33
CA ASP A 38 1.61 9.17 -2.87
C ASP A 38 3.13 9.19 -2.68
N ARG A 39 3.73 8.10 -2.16
CA ARG A 39 5.19 7.96 -2.07
C ARG A 39 5.80 7.92 -3.46
N LEU A 40 6.96 8.56 -3.59
CA LEU A 40 7.78 8.57 -4.79
C LEU A 40 9.20 8.15 -4.42
N SER A 41 9.80 7.26 -5.23
CA SER A 41 11.19 6.85 -5.08
C SER A 41 12.04 7.41 -6.21
N ALA A 42 13.24 7.86 -5.88
CA ALA A 42 14.29 8.27 -6.82
C ALA A 42 15.65 7.85 -6.27
N PHE A 43 16.60 7.53 -7.15
CA PHE A 43 17.94 7.02 -6.79
C PHE A 43 17.93 5.70 -6.00
N ASP A 44 17.01 4.83 -6.39
CA ASP A 44 16.70 3.55 -5.77
C ASP A 44 16.54 3.55 -4.24
#